data_AF-A0A2Z6S9T2-F1
#
_entry.id   AF-A0A2Z6S9T2-F1
#
_cell.length_a   1.000
_cell.length_b   1.000
_cell.length_c   1.000
_cell.angle_alpha   90.00
_cell.angle_beta   90.00
_cell.angle_gamma   90.00
#
_symmetry.space_group_name_H-M   'P 1'
#
loop_
_entity.id
_entity.type
_entity.pdbx_description
1 polymer ?
#
loop_
_entity_poly.entity_id
_entity_poly.type
_entity_poly.pdbx_seq_one_letter_code
_entity_poly.pdbx_strand_id
1 'polypeptide(L)'
;MNSKDYLTSNYIAHLNTVHGITKEMHDQKMKEQQVTQQPQIDTMFRKIISDNPQRKIRLDQKFIGILVKDHQPLSIREDEGFLEFIYELDPLYQLPSEKRILELLTNGYNNTKDILFKLNEAILAIKYVPYPHTGEAIAEEIMSILNEWKLTDKNTCTAHILQLVIGKGFLPAKVLIARAKRLMLFFTSPKQTEKLLEIQKNMNQAISENLQENDHYLRVIADMKTRWNSSYLAWKRLIVIKDIINIMITALCIDSDKQAKKGGKRLKDINLTEDEWNAISELIPILEPFANATELLGGSQYATVS
;
A
#
# COMPACT_ATOMS: atom_id res chain seq x y z
N MET A 1 14.95 -76.36 47.47
CA MET A 1 15.01 -77.76 46.99
C MET A 1 14.52 -77.78 45.55
N ASN A 2 15.34 -78.37 44.68
CA ASN A 2 15.16 -78.54 43.24
C ASN A 2 13.75 -78.96 42.80
N SER A 3 13.29 -78.45 41.65
CA SER A 3 12.58 -79.19 40.56
C SER A 3 11.93 -78.17 39.61
N LYS A 4 12.61 -77.68 38.57
CA LYS A 4 12.74 -78.25 37.21
C LYS A 4 11.86 -77.50 36.18
N ASP A 5 12.50 -76.55 35.49
CA ASP A 5 12.04 -75.94 34.23
C ASP A 5 11.88 -76.99 33.14
N TYR A 6 10.66 -77.48 32.87
CA TYR A 6 10.47 -78.51 31.84
C TYR A 6 9.36 -78.31 30.81
N LEU A 7 8.65 -77.19 30.80
CA LEU A 7 7.52 -77.04 29.88
C LEU A 7 7.75 -76.11 28.68
N THR A 8 8.68 -75.15 28.74
CA THR A 8 8.95 -74.22 27.62
C THR A 8 10.23 -74.52 26.83
N SER A 9 11.20 -75.22 27.43
CA SER A 9 12.47 -75.59 26.76
C SER A 9 12.26 -76.55 25.59
N ASN A 10 11.41 -77.59 25.75
CA ASN A 10 11.14 -78.57 24.69
C ASN A 10 10.40 -77.95 23.48
N TYR A 11 9.49 -76.99 23.72
CA TYR A 11 8.76 -76.32 22.64
C TYR A 11 9.68 -75.40 21.83
N ILE A 12 10.55 -74.64 22.50
CA ILE A 12 11.54 -73.78 21.84
C ILE A 12 12.56 -74.62 21.07
N ALA A 13 13.00 -75.75 21.64
CA ALA A 13 13.89 -76.68 20.95
C ALA A 13 13.23 -77.30 19.70
N HIS A 14 11.95 -77.67 19.77
CA HIS A 14 11.18 -78.22 18.63
C HIS A 14 10.99 -77.19 17.51
N LEU A 15 10.62 -75.96 17.84
CA LEU A 15 10.49 -74.88 16.85
C LEU A 15 11.81 -74.59 16.14
N ASN A 16 12.93 -74.67 16.86
CA ASN A 16 14.26 -74.52 16.27
C ASN A 16 14.65 -75.72 15.39
N THR A 17 14.48 -76.96 15.87
CA THR A 17 14.97 -78.15 15.16
C THR A 17 14.09 -78.60 13.99
N VAL A 18 12.77 -78.46 14.08
CA VAL A 18 11.84 -78.94 13.05
C VAL A 18 11.45 -77.83 12.07
N HIS A 19 11.29 -76.60 12.56
CA HIS A 19 10.82 -75.48 11.75
C HIS A 19 11.90 -74.43 11.49
N GLY A 20 13.10 -74.56 12.08
CA GLY A 20 14.18 -73.59 11.92
C GLY A 20 13.90 -72.22 12.54
N ILE A 21 12.89 -72.11 13.41
CA ILE A 21 12.47 -70.83 13.99
C ILE A 21 13.24 -70.62 15.29
N THR A 22 14.27 -69.77 15.24
CA THR A 22 15.03 -69.37 16.42
C THR A 22 14.39 -68.17 17.12
N LYS A 23 14.64 -68.04 18.43
CA LYS A 23 14.19 -66.88 19.22
C LYS A 23 14.76 -65.57 18.66
N GLU A 24 16.00 -65.60 18.19
CA GLU A 24 16.68 -64.46 17.56
C GLU A 24 15.99 -64.02 16.25
N MET A 25 15.51 -64.97 15.44
CA MET A 25 14.73 -64.66 14.23
C MET A 25 13.38 -64.04 14.58
N HIS A 26 12.72 -64.49 15.64
CA HIS A 26 11.48 -63.87 16.12
C HIS A 26 11.72 -62.43 16.61
N ASP A 27 12.77 -62.22 17.41
CA ASP A 27 13.15 -60.90 17.92
C ASP A 27 13.60 -59.96 16.79
N GLN A 28 14.25 -60.48 15.74
CA GLN A 28 14.54 -59.74 14.50
C GLN A 28 13.26 -59.38 13.75
N LYS A 29 12.30 -60.30 13.59
CA LYS A 29 11.03 -60.02 12.92
C LYS A 29 10.19 -58.98 13.66
N MET A 30 10.22 -59.01 15.00
CA MET A 30 9.55 -58.01 15.83
C MET A 30 10.21 -56.63 15.72
N LYS A 31 11.54 -56.57 15.54
CA LYS A 31 12.26 -55.34 15.22
C LYS A 31 12.00 -54.86 13.77
N GLU A 32 11.89 -55.77 12.80
CA GLU A 32 11.54 -55.46 11.41
C GLU A 32 10.09 -54.95 11.27
N GLN A 33 9.15 -55.47 12.05
CA GLN A 33 7.76 -54.99 12.06
C GLN A 33 7.58 -53.60 12.69
N GLN A 34 8.54 -53.09 13.48
CA GLN A 34 8.52 -51.69 13.93
C GLN A 34 8.92 -50.69 12.82
N VAL A 35 9.53 -51.15 11.72
CA VAL A 35 10.07 -50.28 10.64
C VAL A 35 9.02 -49.95 9.56
N THR A 36 7.90 -50.68 9.49
CA THR A 36 6.81 -50.37 8.55
C THR A 36 5.51 -50.05 9.30
N GLN A 37 5.43 -48.85 9.88
CA GLN A 37 4.15 -48.29 10.31
C GLN A 37 3.35 -47.83 9.09
N GLN A 38 2.16 -48.39 8.91
CA GLN A 38 1.19 -47.90 7.93
C GLN A 38 0.83 -46.44 8.28
N PRO A 39 0.87 -45.49 7.33
CA PRO A 39 0.62 -44.08 7.65
C PRO A 39 -0.78 -43.91 8.22
N GLN A 40 -0.93 -43.04 9.22
CA GLN A 40 -2.24 -42.75 9.78
C GLN A 40 -3.16 -42.16 8.71
N ILE A 41 -4.47 -42.46 8.80
CA ILE A 41 -5.48 -41.99 7.86
C ILE A 41 -5.45 -40.46 7.71
N ASP A 42 -5.22 -39.71 8.81
CA ASP A 42 -5.03 -38.25 8.79
C ASP A 42 -3.83 -37.83 7.92
N THR A 43 -2.71 -38.54 8.04
CA THR A 43 -1.51 -38.30 7.22
C THR A 43 -1.78 -38.58 5.74
N MET A 44 -2.56 -39.62 5.44
CA MET A 44 -2.96 -39.92 4.06
C MET A 44 -3.86 -38.82 3.49
N PHE A 45 -4.86 -38.35 4.24
CA PHE A 45 -5.74 -37.26 3.80
C PHE A 45 -4.99 -35.93 3.63
N ARG A 46 -4.09 -35.58 4.56
CA ARG A 46 -3.22 -34.39 4.42
C ARG A 46 -2.38 -34.45 3.16
N LYS A 47 -1.81 -35.61 2.84
CA LYS A 47 -1.02 -35.83 1.63
C LYS A 47 -1.86 -35.72 0.36
N ILE A 48 -3.07 -36.29 0.36
CA ILE A 48 -4.00 -36.15 -0.78
C ILE A 48 -4.40 -34.68 -1.01
N ILE A 49 -4.60 -33.91 0.07
CA ILE A 49 -4.96 -32.49 -0.01
C ILE A 49 -3.76 -31.63 -0.44
N SER A 50 -2.56 -31.89 0.09
CA SER A 50 -1.33 -31.17 -0.29
C SER A 50 -0.96 -31.43 -1.74
N ASP A 51 -1.16 -32.65 -2.22
CA ASP A 51 -0.76 -33.09 -3.55
C ASP A 51 -1.82 -32.77 -4.61
N ASN A 52 -2.89 -32.03 -4.26
CA ASN A 52 -3.92 -31.62 -5.21
C ASN A 52 -3.50 -30.34 -5.97
N PRO A 53 -3.02 -30.43 -7.23
CA PRO A 53 -2.53 -29.28 -7.96
C PRO A 53 -3.64 -28.26 -8.25
N GLN A 54 -4.89 -28.70 -8.42
CA GLN A 54 -6.01 -27.79 -8.69
C GLN A 54 -6.32 -26.91 -7.49
N ARG A 55 -6.22 -27.46 -6.28
CA ARG A 55 -6.37 -26.69 -5.04
C ARG A 55 -5.35 -25.57 -4.98
N LYS A 56 -4.07 -25.88 -5.22
CA LYS A 56 -3.00 -24.88 -5.24
C LYS A 56 -3.23 -23.82 -6.32
N ILE A 57 -3.58 -24.22 -7.54
CA ILE A 57 -3.87 -23.27 -8.63
C ILE A 57 -4.99 -22.31 -8.25
N ARG A 58 -6.08 -22.79 -7.64
CA ARG A 58 -7.19 -21.93 -7.20
C ARG A 58 -6.76 -20.93 -6.13
N LEU A 59 -5.98 -21.36 -5.15
CA LEU A 59 -5.48 -20.48 -4.08
C LEU A 59 -4.50 -19.46 -4.65
N ASP A 60 -3.56 -19.88 -5.50
CA ASP A 60 -2.62 -18.98 -6.18
C ASP A 60 -3.39 -17.91 -7.00
N GLN A 61 -4.44 -18.29 -7.73
CA GLN A 61 -5.29 -17.35 -8.46
C GLN A 61 -5.99 -16.33 -7.55
N LYS A 62 -6.45 -16.75 -6.35
CA LYS A 62 -7.05 -15.83 -5.38
C LYS A 62 -6.01 -14.87 -4.79
N PHE A 63 -4.81 -15.37 -4.50
CA PHE A 63 -3.69 -14.54 -4.07
C PHE A 63 -3.31 -13.49 -5.13
N ILE A 64 -3.21 -13.88 -6.41
CA ILE A 64 -3.02 -12.91 -7.52
C ILE A 64 -4.15 -11.88 -7.55
N GLY A 65 -5.38 -12.30 -7.25
CA GLY A 65 -6.53 -11.41 -7.11
C GLY A 65 -6.32 -10.31 -6.08
N ILE A 66 -5.73 -10.62 -4.92
CA ILE A 66 -5.40 -9.64 -3.86
C ILE A 66 -4.39 -8.62 -4.41
N LEU A 67 -3.33 -9.09 -5.08
CA LEU A 67 -2.32 -8.21 -5.66
C LEU A 67 -2.92 -7.24 -6.68
N VAL A 68 -3.75 -7.74 -7.59
CA VAL A 68 -4.29 -6.96 -8.71
C VAL A 68 -5.45 -6.06 -8.28
N LYS A 69 -6.44 -6.62 -7.55
CA LYS A 69 -7.67 -5.89 -7.20
C LYS A 69 -7.47 -4.90 -6.07
N ASP A 70 -6.60 -5.24 -5.13
CA ASP A 70 -6.38 -4.42 -3.93
C ASP A 70 -5.05 -3.65 -4.01
N HIS A 71 -4.43 -3.63 -5.20
CA HIS A 71 -3.18 -2.92 -5.51
C HIS A 71 -2.05 -3.19 -4.50
N GLN A 72 -1.96 -4.43 -4.01
CA GLN A 72 -0.97 -4.80 -3.02
C GLN A 72 0.41 -5.01 -3.66
N PRO A 73 1.50 -4.56 -3.00
CA PRO A 73 2.86 -4.81 -3.48
C PRO A 73 3.19 -6.31 -3.41
N LEU A 74 4.12 -6.77 -4.26
CA LEU A 74 4.61 -8.15 -4.25
C LEU A 74 5.27 -8.54 -2.90
N SER A 75 5.75 -7.56 -2.14
CA SER A 75 6.36 -7.75 -0.82
C SER A 75 5.39 -8.29 0.24
N ILE A 76 4.07 -8.18 0.04
CA ILE A 76 3.06 -8.71 1.00
C ILE A 76 3.24 -10.21 1.29
N ARG A 77 3.83 -10.95 0.35
CA ARG A 77 4.22 -12.35 0.50
C ARG A 77 5.20 -12.58 1.66
N GLU A 78 5.98 -11.57 2.01
CA GLU A 78 7.07 -11.63 2.99
C GLU A 78 6.69 -10.98 4.31
N ASP A 79 5.50 -10.36 4.38
CA ASP A 79 4.98 -9.73 5.58
C ASP A 79 4.63 -10.80 6.62
N GLU A 80 5.28 -10.72 7.79
CA GLU A 80 5.15 -11.69 8.88
C GLU A 80 3.69 -11.92 9.30
N GLY A 81 2.94 -10.84 9.56
CA GLY A 81 1.53 -10.95 9.97
C GLY A 81 0.62 -11.53 8.89
N PHE A 82 0.95 -11.32 7.60
CA PHE A 82 0.19 -11.94 6.51
C PHE A 82 0.49 -13.43 6.41
N LEU A 83 1.76 -13.82 6.57
CA LEU A 83 2.16 -15.22 6.59
C LEU A 83 1.53 -15.98 7.76
N GLU A 84 1.50 -15.39 8.96
CA GLU A 84 0.82 -15.96 10.13
C GLU A 84 -0.68 -16.16 9.87
N PHE A 85 -1.35 -15.15 9.30
CA PHE A 85 -2.77 -15.23 8.96
C PHE A 85 -3.06 -16.34 7.94
N ILE A 86 -2.24 -16.46 6.89
CA ILE A 86 -2.41 -17.50 5.86
C ILE A 86 -2.14 -18.89 6.43
N TYR A 87 -1.13 -19.02 7.30
CA TYR A 87 -0.82 -20.27 7.97
C TYR A 87 -1.98 -20.74 8.87
N GLU A 88 -2.60 -19.83 9.61
CA GLU A 88 -3.75 -20.15 10.47
C GLU A 88 -4.98 -20.58 9.65
N LEU A 89 -5.21 -19.94 8.49
CA LEU A 89 -6.30 -20.32 7.58
C LEU A 89 -6.06 -21.67 6.90
N ASP A 90 -4.82 -21.93 6.47
CA ASP A 90 -4.48 -23.11 5.68
C ASP A 90 -3.00 -23.49 5.84
N PRO A 91 -2.67 -24.31 6.85
CA PRO A 91 -1.30 -24.71 7.14
C PRO A 91 -0.61 -25.48 6.00
N LEU A 92 -1.39 -26.04 5.07
CA LEU A 92 -0.89 -26.83 3.94
C LEU A 92 -0.64 -25.97 2.69
N TYR A 93 -1.06 -24.70 2.69
CA TYR A 93 -0.85 -23.81 1.57
C TYR A 93 0.47 -23.04 1.70
N GLN A 94 1.23 -23.07 0.62
CA GLN A 94 2.44 -22.28 0.48
C GLN A 94 2.23 -21.27 -0.64
N LEU A 95 2.48 -19.99 -0.32
CA LEU A 95 2.36 -18.89 -1.27
C LEU A 95 3.26 -19.14 -2.50
N PRO A 96 2.82 -18.71 -3.69
CA PRO A 96 3.59 -18.89 -4.91
C PRO A 96 4.93 -18.14 -4.83
N SER A 97 5.95 -18.70 -5.49
CA SER A 97 7.23 -18.02 -5.70
C SER A 97 7.04 -16.72 -6.49
N GLU A 98 7.93 -15.75 -6.31
CA GLU A 98 7.90 -14.50 -7.09
C GLU A 98 7.87 -14.77 -8.60
N LYS A 99 8.71 -15.71 -9.07
CA LYS A 99 8.69 -16.19 -10.45
C LYS A 99 7.30 -16.68 -10.88
N ARG A 100 6.63 -17.46 -10.04
CA ARG A 100 5.30 -17.99 -10.33
C ARG A 100 4.24 -16.90 -10.35
N ILE A 101 4.36 -15.90 -9.48
CA ILE A 101 3.48 -14.72 -9.46
C ILE A 101 3.59 -13.98 -10.79
N LEU A 102 4.82 -13.69 -11.23
CA LEU A 102 5.09 -13.01 -12.50
C LEU A 102 4.54 -13.79 -13.70
N GLU A 103 4.70 -15.11 -13.73
CA GLU A 103 4.09 -15.97 -14.76
C GLU A 103 2.56 -15.86 -14.79
N LEU A 104 1.91 -15.92 -13.62
CA LEU A 104 0.45 -15.84 -13.51
C LEU A 104 -0.08 -14.46 -13.93
N LEU A 105 0.60 -13.39 -13.54
CA LEU A 105 0.27 -12.02 -13.96
C LEU A 105 0.40 -11.85 -15.47
N THR A 106 1.51 -12.35 -16.05
CA THR A 106 1.76 -12.27 -17.49
C THR A 106 0.69 -13.02 -18.29
N ASN A 107 0.33 -14.23 -17.85
CA ASN A 107 -0.74 -15.01 -18.48
C ASN A 107 -2.11 -14.33 -18.33
N GLY A 108 -2.39 -13.76 -17.15
CA GLY A 108 -3.60 -12.99 -16.91
C GLY A 108 -3.72 -11.80 -17.86
N TYR A 109 -2.66 -11.00 -18.00
CA TYR A 109 -2.58 -9.87 -18.91
C TYR A 109 -2.80 -10.29 -20.37
N ASN A 110 -2.09 -11.31 -20.84
CA ASN A 110 -2.23 -11.76 -22.23
C ASN A 110 -3.64 -12.25 -22.56
N ASN A 111 -4.34 -12.87 -21.60
CA ASN A 111 -5.71 -13.35 -21.79
C ASN A 111 -6.75 -12.23 -21.79
N THR A 112 -6.48 -11.11 -21.11
CA THR A 112 -7.42 -9.99 -21.01
C THR A 112 -7.08 -8.84 -21.96
N LYS A 113 -5.87 -8.84 -22.54
CA LYS A 113 -5.35 -7.81 -23.46
C LYS A 113 -6.31 -7.49 -24.61
N ASP A 114 -6.92 -8.51 -25.21
CA ASP A 114 -7.82 -8.33 -26.36
C ASP A 114 -9.24 -7.90 -25.96
N ILE A 115 -9.66 -8.19 -24.72
CA ILE A 115 -11.00 -7.88 -24.19
C ILE A 115 -11.05 -6.46 -23.58
N LEU A 116 -9.91 -5.95 -23.12
CA LEU A 116 -9.78 -4.69 -22.39
C LEU A 116 -9.84 -3.44 -23.28
N PHE A 117 -10.31 -3.45 -24.53
CA PHE A 117 -10.43 -2.23 -25.36
C PHE A 117 -11.55 -1.27 -24.90
N LYS A 118 -11.44 -0.80 -23.66
CA LYS A 118 -12.12 0.35 -23.07
C LYS A 118 -11.03 1.14 -22.32
N LEU A 119 -10.32 1.96 -23.09
CA LEU A 119 -9.26 2.90 -22.68
C LEU A 119 -8.36 2.46 -21.52
N ASN A 120 -7.25 1.84 -21.92
CA ASN A 120 -6.25 1.18 -21.10
C ASN A 120 -5.04 2.07 -20.84
N GLU A 121 -4.61 2.10 -19.58
CA GLU A 121 -3.18 2.26 -19.31
C GLU A 121 -2.44 1.09 -19.96
N ALA A 122 -1.58 1.38 -20.93
CA ALA A 122 -0.73 0.39 -21.59
C ALA A 122 0.71 0.58 -21.11
N ILE A 123 1.25 -0.42 -20.41
CA ILE A 123 2.68 -0.46 -20.11
C ILE A 123 3.43 -0.64 -21.44
N LEU A 124 4.16 0.39 -21.86
CA LEU A 124 4.91 0.39 -23.13
C LEU A 124 6.12 -0.54 -23.08
N ALA A 125 6.79 -0.61 -21.93
CA ALA A 125 7.91 -1.52 -21.68
C ALA A 125 8.17 -1.68 -20.17
N ILE A 126 8.68 -2.85 -19.78
CA ILE A 126 9.31 -3.10 -18.47
C ILE A 126 10.75 -3.49 -18.77
N LYS A 127 11.70 -2.61 -18.44
CA LYS A 127 13.13 -2.83 -18.70
C LYS A 127 13.96 -2.65 -17.45
N TYR A 128 14.97 -3.52 -17.32
CA TYR A 128 16.00 -3.37 -16.32
C TYR A 128 17.00 -2.30 -16.78
N VAL A 129 17.18 -1.25 -15.97
CA VAL A 129 18.19 -0.20 -16.20
C VAL A 129 19.37 -0.49 -15.27
N PRO A 130 20.57 -0.83 -15.78
CA PRO A 130 21.73 -1.08 -14.92
C PRO A 130 22.25 0.21 -14.25
N TYR A 131 22.92 0.06 -13.11
CA TYR A 131 23.60 1.17 -12.43
C TYR A 131 24.71 1.76 -13.32
N PRO A 132 24.94 3.09 -13.34
CA PRO A 132 24.31 4.12 -12.49
C PRO A 132 23.01 4.68 -13.07
N HIS A 133 21.96 4.74 -12.24
CA HIS A 133 20.65 5.32 -12.57
C HIS A 133 20.70 6.85 -12.64
N THR A 134 21.52 7.38 -13.54
CA THR A 134 21.62 8.80 -13.84
C THR A 134 20.38 9.27 -14.61
N GLY A 135 20.10 10.57 -14.56
CA GLY A 135 19.00 11.14 -15.34
C GLY A 135 19.17 10.91 -16.84
N GLU A 136 20.42 10.95 -17.31
CA GLU A 136 20.82 10.70 -18.69
C GLU A 136 20.53 9.25 -19.11
N ALA A 137 20.98 8.26 -18.34
CA ALA A 137 20.76 6.84 -18.66
C ALA A 137 19.27 6.47 -18.69
N ILE A 138 18.46 7.05 -17.79
CA ILE A 138 17.00 6.85 -17.78
C ILE A 138 16.36 7.52 -19.00
N ALA A 139 16.79 8.75 -19.34
CA ALA A 139 16.27 9.48 -20.49
C ALA A 139 16.55 8.76 -21.80
N GLU A 140 17.76 8.20 -21.97
CA GLU A 140 18.11 7.39 -23.15
C GLU A 140 17.18 6.18 -23.31
N GLU A 141 16.92 5.45 -22.22
CA GLU A 141 16.06 4.27 -22.28
C GLU A 141 14.59 4.62 -22.59
N ILE A 142 14.08 5.70 -21.96
CA ILE A 142 12.73 6.22 -22.26
C ILE A 142 12.64 6.66 -23.72
N MET A 143 13.63 7.38 -24.24
CA MET A 143 13.65 7.83 -25.63
C MET A 143 13.74 6.66 -26.60
N SER A 144 14.48 5.60 -26.27
CA SER A 144 14.49 4.37 -27.06
C SER A 144 13.09 3.75 -27.14
N ILE A 145 12.36 3.65 -26.02
CA ILE A 145 11.00 3.11 -25.98
C ILE A 145 10.06 4.02 -26.78
N LEU A 146 10.10 5.34 -26.58
CA LEU A 146 9.24 6.26 -27.31
C LEU A 146 9.50 6.23 -28.83
N ASN A 147 10.76 6.05 -29.26
CA ASN A 147 11.10 5.87 -30.67
C ASN A 147 10.56 4.56 -31.24
N GLU A 148 10.72 3.45 -30.52
CA GLU A 148 10.20 2.14 -30.91
C GLU A 148 8.68 2.19 -31.16
N TRP A 149 7.95 2.88 -30.28
CA TRP A 149 6.51 3.06 -30.38
C TRP A 149 6.08 4.23 -31.28
N LYS A 150 7.03 4.96 -31.90
CA LYS A 150 6.79 6.14 -32.74
C LYS A 150 5.95 7.22 -32.02
N LEU A 151 6.26 7.45 -30.75
CA LEU A 151 5.62 8.44 -29.88
C LEU A 151 6.46 9.72 -29.69
N THR A 152 7.64 9.80 -30.29
CA THR A 152 8.58 10.92 -30.10
C THR A 152 8.02 12.28 -30.49
N ASP A 153 7.13 12.32 -31.49
CA ASP A 153 6.49 13.56 -31.94
C ASP A 153 5.18 13.89 -31.18
N LYS A 154 4.75 13.02 -30.26
CA LYS A 154 3.51 13.17 -29.48
C LYS A 154 3.75 13.74 -28.07
N ASN A 155 4.97 14.18 -27.79
CA ASN A 155 5.46 14.55 -26.45
C ASN A 155 4.97 15.93 -25.93
N THR A 156 3.75 16.35 -26.25
CA THR A 156 3.12 17.48 -25.56
C THR A 156 2.13 16.95 -24.55
N CYS A 157 2.62 16.59 -23.36
CA CYS A 157 1.75 16.35 -22.23
C CYS A 157 1.09 17.68 -21.86
N THR A 158 -0.17 17.86 -22.26
CA THR A 158 -0.96 19.07 -21.98
C THR A 158 -0.98 19.38 -20.48
N ALA A 159 -1.04 18.35 -19.62
CA ALA A 159 -0.93 18.50 -18.17
C ALA A 159 0.43 19.06 -17.73
N HIS A 160 1.53 18.65 -18.37
CA HIS A 160 2.87 19.19 -18.10
C HIS A 160 3.00 20.66 -18.54
N ILE A 161 2.48 21.01 -19.72
CA ILE A 161 2.47 22.39 -20.20
C ILE A 161 1.67 23.27 -19.23
N LEU A 162 0.50 22.80 -18.80
CA LEU A 162 -0.34 23.50 -17.83
C LEU A 162 0.38 23.72 -16.49
N GLN A 163 1.08 22.68 -15.99
CA GLN A 163 1.94 22.77 -14.80
C GLN A 163 3.05 23.82 -14.95
N LEU A 164 3.70 23.91 -16.12
CA LEU A 164 4.75 24.91 -16.38
C LEU A 164 4.19 26.33 -16.47
N VAL A 165 3.06 26.52 -17.15
CA VAL A 165 2.41 27.84 -17.30
C VAL A 165 2.01 28.39 -15.92
N ILE A 166 1.38 27.57 -15.08
CA ILE A 166 0.95 27.98 -13.75
C ILE A 166 2.15 28.20 -12.83
N GLY A 167 3.17 27.34 -12.90
CA GLY A 167 4.42 27.54 -12.18
C GLY A 167 5.07 28.89 -12.48
N LYS A 168 5.07 29.32 -13.76
CA LYS A 168 5.52 30.66 -14.15
C LYS A 168 4.56 31.76 -13.68
N GLY A 169 3.25 31.53 -13.77
CA GLY A 169 2.21 32.44 -13.29
C GLY A 169 2.27 32.71 -11.78
N PHE A 170 2.85 31.79 -11.01
CA PHE A 170 3.07 31.95 -9.56
C PHE A 170 4.32 32.76 -9.19
N LEU A 171 5.22 33.07 -10.12
CA LEU A 171 6.43 33.83 -9.82
C LEU A 171 6.16 35.21 -9.18
N PRO A 172 5.17 36.01 -9.65
CA PRO A 172 4.80 37.27 -9.01
C PRO A 172 4.26 37.07 -7.59
N ALA A 173 3.54 35.97 -7.35
CA ALA A 173 2.91 35.66 -6.06
C ALA A 173 3.82 34.88 -5.09
N LYS A 174 5.08 34.58 -5.45
CA LYS A 174 5.97 33.67 -4.69
C LYS A 174 6.07 33.98 -3.19
N VAL A 175 6.02 35.26 -2.81
CA VAL A 175 6.09 35.71 -1.41
C VAL A 175 4.82 35.33 -0.66
N LEU A 176 3.66 35.59 -1.25
CA LEU A 176 2.36 35.20 -0.70
C LEU A 176 2.28 33.68 -0.52
N ILE A 177 2.71 32.92 -1.53
CA ILE A 177 2.77 31.45 -1.49
C ILE A 177 3.66 30.96 -0.35
N ALA A 178 4.84 31.55 -0.18
CA ALA A 178 5.77 31.18 0.88
C ALA A 178 5.21 31.49 2.29
N ARG A 179 4.46 32.59 2.44
CA ARG A 179 3.79 32.93 3.69
C ARG A 179 2.64 31.98 4.01
N ALA A 180 1.78 31.71 3.04
CA ALA A 180 0.71 30.72 3.19
C ALA A 180 1.29 29.35 3.59
N LYS A 181 2.38 28.91 2.95
CA LYS A 181 3.11 27.69 3.33
C LYS A 181 3.61 27.71 4.77
N ARG A 182 4.16 28.83 5.23
CA ARG A 182 4.66 28.97 6.59
C ARG A 182 3.54 28.91 7.63
N LEU A 183 2.42 29.56 7.36
CA LEU A 183 1.22 29.47 8.20
C LEU A 183 0.73 28.03 8.26
N MET A 184 0.60 27.37 7.11
CA MET A 184 0.16 25.98 7.04
C MET A 184 1.08 25.02 7.80
N LEU A 185 2.40 25.24 7.72
CA LEU A 185 3.40 24.45 8.43
C LEU A 185 3.26 24.50 9.96
N PHE A 186 2.66 25.55 10.52
CA PHE A 186 2.43 25.62 11.97
C PHE A 186 1.51 24.49 12.47
N PHE A 187 0.56 24.08 11.63
CA PHE A 187 -0.48 23.10 11.95
C PHE A 187 -0.09 21.65 11.61
N THR A 188 1.15 21.40 11.16
CA THR A 188 1.65 20.03 10.89
C THR A 188 2.09 19.30 12.15
N SER A 189 2.35 20.02 13.25
CA SER A 189 2.72 19.39 14.52
C SER A 189 1.49 18.81 15.24
N PRO A 190 1.55 17.58 15.78
CA PRO A 190 0.38 16.89 16.37
C PRO A 190 -0.37 17.71 17.41
N LYS A 191 0.37 18.41 18.30
CA LYS A 191 -0.20 19.26 19.34
C LYS A 191 -1.02 20.44 18.78
N GLN A 192 -0.57 21.06 17.70
CA GLN A 192 -1.28 22.20 17.09
C GLN A 192 -2.45 21.70 16.24
N THR A 193 -2.30 20.55 15.56
CA THR A 193 -3.39 19.89 14.87
C THR A 193 -4.51 19.55 15.85
N GLU A 194 -4.21 18.88 16.96
CA GLU A 194 -5.21 18.45 17.95
C GLU A 194 -5.99 19.64 18.54
N LYS A 195 -5.29 20.73 18.90
CA LYS A 195 -5.94 21.94 19.41
C LYS A 195 -6.80 22.65 18.35
N LEU A 196 -6.39 22.63 17.08
CA LEU A 196 -7.22 23.11 15.98
C LEU A 196 -8.50 22.26 15.85
N LEU A 197 -8.38 20.93 15.96
CA LEU A 197 -9.53 20.01 15.89
C LEU A 197 -10.47 20.18 17.08
N GLU A 198 -9.95 20.42 18.29
CA GLU A 198 -10.76 20.68 19.47
C GLU A 198 -11.61 21.96 19.31
N ILE A 199 -11.00 23.04 18.82
CA ILE A 199 -11.70 24.29 18.53
C ILE A 199 -12.74 24.08 17.41
N GLN A 200 -12.40 23.29 16.38
CA GLN A 200 -13.35 22.91 15.32
C GLN A 200 -14.55 22.11 15.87
N LYS A 201 -14.33 21.13 16.75
CA LYS A 201 -15.41 20.36 17.40
C LYS A 201 -16.34 21.25 18.21
N ASN A 202 -15.76 22.17 18.98
CA ASN A 202 -16.52 23.09 19.83
C ASN A 202 -17.35 24.09 19.01
N MET A 203 -16.91 24.43 17.80
CA MET A 203 -17.70 25.27 16.87
C MET A 203 -18.72 24.48 16.04
N ASN A 204 -18.40 23.27 15.59
CA ASN A 204 -19.31 22.43 14.79
C ASN A 204 -20.48 21.86 15.61
N GLN A 205 -20.42 21.90 16.94
CA GLN A 205 -21.60 21.65 17.78
C GLN A 205 -22.74 22.68 17.53
N ALA A 206 -22.45 23.78 16.81
CA ALA A 206 -23.42 24.79 16.39
C ALA A 206 -23.76 24.80 14.88
N ILE A 207 -23.10 23.99 14.04
CA ILE A 207 -23.36 23.94 12.58
C ILE A 207 -23.42 22.49 12.13
N SER A 208 -24.62 21.91 12.21
CA SER A 208 -24.99 20.79 11.35
C SER A 208 -25.48 21.38 10.04
N GLU A 209 -24.76 21.15 8.95
CA GLU A 209 -25.29 20.81 7.61
C GLU A 209 -24.20 20.89 6.52
N ASN A 210 -24.07 19.80 5.77
CA ASN A 210 -23.50 19.71 4.40
C ASN A 210 -21.97 19.73 4.20
N LEU A 211 -21.23 18.77 4.76
CA LEU A 211 -19.92 18.37 4.24
C LEU A 211 -19.82 16.83 4.17
N GLN A 212 -19.40 16.30 3.01
CA GLN A 212 -19.31 14.86 2.74
C GLN A 212 -18.32 14.13 3.67
N GLU A 213 -18.63 12.86 3.90
CA GLU A 213 -18.30 11.96 5.02
C GLU A 213 -16.80 11.65 5.29
N ASN A 214 -15.85 12.28 4.60
CA ASN A 214 -14.40 11.98 4.75
C ASN A 214 -13.51 13.20 5.10
N ASP A 215 -14.07 14.37 5.41
CA ASP A 215 -13.29 15.61 5.68
C ASP A 215 -13.75 16.35 6.95
N HIS A 216 -14.28 15.64 7.94
CA HIS A 216 -14.87 16.26 9.15
C HIS A 216 -13.89 17.01 10.05
N TYR A 217 -12.59 16.84 9.84
CA TYR A 217 -11.53 17.48 10.62
C TYR A 217 -10.44 17.94 9.66
N LEU A 218 -10.45 19.24 9.33
CA LEU A 218 -9.50 19.82 8.39
C LEU A 218 -8.10 19.81 9.00
N ARG A 219 -7.37 18.71 8.77
CA ARG A 219 -5.92 18.73 8.85
C ARG A 219 -5.44 19.68 7.76
N VAL A 220 -4.58 20.63 8.13
CA VAL A 220 -3.91 21.46 7.15
C VAL A 220 -3.06 20.54 6.27
N ILE A 221 -3.53 20.33 5.04
CA ILE A 221 -2.80 19.52 4.07
C ILE A 221 -1.51 20.24 3.76
N ALA A 222 -0.39 19.62 4.10
CA ALA A 222 0.92 20.12 3.74
C ALA A 222 1.02 20.18 2.21
N ASP A 223 1.49 21.32 1.70
CA ASP A 223 1.77 21.51 0.27
C ASP A 223 2.76 20.44 -0.20
N MET A 224 2.27 19.50 -1.01
CA MET A 224 3.07 18.51 -1.70
C MET A 224 3.63 19.16 -2.96
N LYS A 225 4.96 19.34 -2.98
CA LYS A 225 5.73 20.08 -4.00
C LYS A 225 5.58 19.56 -5.45
N THR A 226 4.97 18.40 -5.64
CA THR A 226 5.03 17.63 -6.90
C THR A 226 3.93 17.97 -7.91
N ARG A 227 2.85 18.68 -7.54
CA ARG A 227 1.81 19.18 -8.49
C ARG A 227 1.21 20.49 -7.99
N TRP A 228 1.07 21.50 -8.85
CA TRP A 228 0.56 22.83 -8.48
C TRP A 228 -0.86 22.79 -7.88
N ASN A 229 -1.66 21.79 -8.26
CA ASN A 229 -3.01 21.56 -7.76
C ASN A 229 -3.09 21.37 -6.24
N SER A 230 -2.00 20.90 -5.61
CA SER A 230 -1.94 20.78 -4.15
C SER A 230 -2.03 22.15 -3.47
N SER A 231 -1.42 23.19 -4.04
CA SER A 231 -1.49 24.56 -3.52
C SER A 231 -2.91 25.12 -3.63
N TYR A 232 -3.61 24.89 -4.74
CA TYR A 232 -5.02 25.30 -4.91
C TYR A 232 -5.93 24.63 -3.85
N LEU A 233 -5.85 23.31 -3.71
CA LEU A 233 -6.65 22.57 -2.72
C LEU A 233 -6.32 23.01 -1.28
N ALA A 234 -5.03 23.25 -0.99
CA ALA A 234 -4.59 23.73 0.31
C ALA A 234 -5.13 25.13 0.63
N TRP A 235 -5.14 26.05 -0.35
CA TRP A 235 -5.67 27.40 -0.15
C TRP A 235 -7.18 27.44 0.00
N LYS A 236 -7.90 26.63 -0.77
CA LYS A 236 -9.35 26.46 -0.63
C LYS A 236 -9.72 26.01 0.78
N ARG A 237 -8.96 25.07 1.36
CA ARG A 237 -9.09 24.67 2.77
C ARG A 237 -8.65 25.76 3.75
N LEU A 238 -7.55 26.46 3.47
CA LEU A 238 -7.00 27.50 4.34
C LEU A 238 -7.99 28.66 4.56
N ILE A 239 -8.75 29.03 3.52
CA ILE A 239 -9.82 30.04 3.63
C ILE A 239 -10.92 29.59 4.60
N VAL A 240 -11.36 28.34 4.53
CA VAL A 240 -12.39 27.79 5.43
C VAL A 240 -11.94 27.84 6.90
N ILE A 241 -10.63 27.71 7.16
CA ILE A 241 -10.08 27.66 8.53
C ILE A 241 -9.69 29.06 9.04
N LYS A 242 -9.79 30.14 8.24
CA LYS A 242 -9.37 31.50 8.61
C LYS A 242 -9.92 31.94 9.97
N ASP A 243 -11.24 31.81 10.18
CA ASP A 243 -11.89 32.24 11.42
C ASP A 243 -11.46 31.39 12.62
N ILE A 244 -11.26 30.09 12.40
CA ILE A 244 -10.76 29.16 13.41
C ILE A 244 -9.33 29.53 13.83
N ILE A 245 -8.47 29.92 12.89
CA ILE A 245 -7.12 30.40 13.19
C ILE A 245 -7.18 31.64 14.09
N ASN A 246 -8.07 32.59 13.78
CA ASN A 246 -8.23 33.81 14.58
C ASN A 246 -8.72 33.52 16.02
N ILE A 247 -9.66 32.59 16.16
CA ILE A 247 -10.13 32.12 17.47
C ILE A 247 -9.00 31.42 18.24
N MET A 248 -8.23 30.56 17.57
CA MET A 248 -7.10 29.87 18.16
C MET A 248 -6.00 30.83 18.63
N ILE A 249 -5.67 31.87 17.84
CA ILE A 249 -4.74 32.93 18.24
C ILE A 249 -5.22 33.58 19.54
N THR A 250 -6.50 33.92 19.60
CA THR A 250 -7.13 34.57 20.76
C THR A 250 -7.08 33.65 22.00
N ALA A 251 -7.51 32.40 21.85
CA ALA A 251 -7.49 31.40 22.92
C ALA A 251 -6.07 31.17 23.47
N LEU A 252 -5.08 31.00 22.58
CA LEU A 252 -3.69 30.79 22.96
C LEU A 252 -3.06 32.01 23.66
N CYS A 253 -3.42 33.22 23.25
CA CYS A 253 -2.87 34.44 23.85
C CYS A 253 -3.40 34.70 25.27
N ILE A 254 -4.59 34.19 25.59
CA ILE A 254 -5.25 34.37 26.90
C ILE A 254 -4.94 33.20 27.85
N ASP A 255 -4.53 32.03 27.32
CA ASP A 255 -4.18 30.81 28.05
C ASP A 255 -3.25 31.07 29.24
N SER A 256 -3.49 30.41 30.38
CA SER A 256 -2.67 30.56 31.58
C SER A 256 -1.27 29.98 31.40
N ASP A 257 -1.10 28.98 30.52
CA ASP A 257 0.19 28.38 30.20
C ASP A 257 1.10 29.34 29.40
N LYS A 258 2.33 29.53 29.89
CA LYS A 258 3.34 30.38 29.23
C LYS A 258 3.74 29.83 27.85
N GLN A 259 3.75 28.50 27.67
CA GLN A 259 4.09 27.90 26.37
C GLN A 259 2.96 28.10 25.35
N ALA A 260 1.71 27.94 25.76
CA ALA A 260 0.54 28.26 24.94
C ALA A 260 0.53 29.73 24.49
N LYS A 261 0.80 30.68 25.40
CA LYS A 261 0.96 32.11 25.09
C LYS A 261 2.05 32.38 24.05
N LYS A 262 3.21 31.74 24.19
CA LYS A 262 4.30 31.85 23.22
C LYS A 262 3.89 31.28 21.85
N GLY A 263 3.15 30.19 21.83
CA GLY A 263 2.57 29.60 20.63
C GLY A 263 1.56 30.53 19.93
N GLY A 264 0.68 31.18 20.70
CA GLY A 264 -0.29 32.15 20.18
C GLY A 264 0.35 33.38 19.57
N LYS A 265 1.39 33.95 20.21
CA LYS A 265 2.19 35.04 19.63
C LYS A 265 2.86 34.60 18.33
N ARG A 266 3.50 33.43 18.32
CA ARG A 266 4.12 32.89 17.10
C ARG A 266 3.11 32.70 15.98
N LEU A 267 1.92 32.19 16.27
CA LEU A 267 0.84 32.02 15.29
C LEU A 267 0.36 33.36 14.75
N LYS A 268 0.21 34.36 15.62
CA LYS A 268 -0.14 35.73 15.22
C LYS A 268 0.91 36.34 14.29
N ASP A 269 2.20 36.15 14.58
CA ASP A 269 3.30 36.71 13.80
C ASP A 269 3.43 36.08 12.40
N ILE A 270 3.11 34.79 12.26
CA ILE A 270 3.15 34.08 10.97
C ILE A 270 1.83 34.16 10.19
N ASN A 271 0.77 34.69 10.79
CA ASN A 271 -0.54 34.77 10.15
C ASN A 271 -0.46 35.65 8.88
N LEU A 272 -1.40 35.42 7.97
CA LEU A 272 -1.55 36.29 6.81
C LEU A 272 -2.25 37.58 7.20
N THR A 273 -1.87 38.67 6.55
CA THR A 273 -2.57 39.95 6.65
C THR A 273 -3.92 39.88 5.91
N GLU A 274 -4.83 40.82 6.17
CA GLU A 274 -6.12 40.85 5.46
C GLU A 274 -5.95 41.00 3.94
N ASP A 275 -5.00 41.80 3.48
CA ASP A 275 -4.69 41.92 2.05
C ASP A 275 -4.19 40.60 1.44
N GLU A 276 -3.37 39.85 2.19
CA GLU A 276 -2.88 38.54 1.77
C GLU A 276 -4.01 37.49 1.74
N TRP A 277 -4.94 37.54 2.71
CA TRP A 277 -6.15 36.71 2.70
C TRP A 277 -7.05 37.02 1.50
N ASN A 278 -7.26 38.30 1.21
CA ASN A 278 -8.04 38.73 0.05
C ASN A 278 -7.39 38.30 -1.26
N ALA A 279 -6.07 38.46 -1.38
CA ALA A 279 -5.33 38.01 -2.56
C ALA A 279 -5.45 36.49 -2.77
N ILE A 280 -5.40 35.66 -1.72
CA ILE A 280 -5.64 34.22 -1.84
C ILE A 280 -7.08 33.94 -2.27
N SER A 281 -8.06 34.63 -1.70
CA SER A 281 -9.47 34.50 -2.04
C SER A 281 -9.74 34.80 -3.52
N GLU A 282 -9.09 35.85 -4.06
CA GLU A 282 -9.19 36.22 -5.48
C GLU A 282 -8.45 35.25 -6.41
N LEU A 283 -7.35 34.64 -5.95
CA LEU A 283 -6.59 33.66 -6.74
C LEU A 283 -7.32 32.32 -6.89
N ILE A 284 -8.13 31.90 -5.92
CA ILE A 284 -8.88 30.63 -5.96
C ILE A 284 -9.74 30.50 -7.22
N PRO A 285 -10.67 31.42 -7.55
CA PRO A 285 -11.52 31.30 -8.73
C PRO A 285 -10.72 31.40 -10.04
N ILE A 286 -9.58 32.09 -10.05
CA ILE A 286 -8.68 32.15 -11.21
C ILE A 286 -8.02 30.78 -11.45
N LEU A 287 -7.66 30.06 -10.38
CA LEU A 287 -6.98 28.78 -10.44
C LEU A 287 -7.93 27.59 -10.66
N GLU A 288 -9.18 27.70 -10.24
CA GLU A 288 -10.21 26.66 -10.37
C GLU A 288 -10.35 26.06 -11.78
N PRO A 289 -10.49 26.82 -12.89
CA PRO A 289 -10.62 26.23 -14.22
C PRO A 289 -9.39 25.41 -14.61
N PHE A 290 -8.20 25.85 -14.21
CA PHE A 290 -6.97 25.12 -14.46
C PHE A 290 -6.89 23.86 -13.60
N ALA A 291 -7.43 23.91 -12.38
CA ALA A 291 -7.40 22.79 -11.45
C ALA A 291 -8.26 21.65 -11.96
N ASN A 292 -9.46 22.01 -12.44
CA ASN A 292 -10.38 21.10 -13.11
C ASN A 292 -9.77 20.53 -14.39
N ALA A 293 -9.08 21.36 -15.19
CA ALA A 293 -8.39 20.89 -16.39
C ALA A 293 -7.23 19.93 -16.04
N THR A 294 -6.49 20.17 -14.96
CA THR A 294 -5.40 19.28 -14.51
C THR A 294 -5.94 17.95 -13.99
N GLU A 295 -7.08 17.94 -13.30
CA GLU A 295 -7.75 16.72 -12.87
C GLU A 295 -8.29 15.94 -14.07
N LEU A 296 -8.90 16.64 -15.04
CA LEU A 296 -9.34 16.05 -16.29
C LEU A 296 -8.18 15.39 -17.06
N LEU A 297 -7.08 16.10 -17.22
CA LEU A 297 -5.91 15.62 -17.96
C LEU A 297 -5.12 14.54 -17.19
N GLY A 298 -5.32 14.43 -15.87
CA GLY A 298 -4.65 13.46 -15.00
C GLY A 298 -5.46 12.18 -14.75
N GLY A 299 -6.66 12.06 -15.33
CA GLY A 299 -7.52 10.90 -15.14
C GLY A 299 -7.01 9.66 -15.87
N SER A 300 -6.86 8.55 -15.15
CA SER A 300 -6.49 7.24 -15.72
C SER A 300 -7.69 6.41 -16.21
N GLN A 301 -8.92 6.84 -15.92
CA GLN A 301 -10.14 6.09 -16.23
C GLN A 301 -10.79 6.46 -17.58
N TYR A 302 -10.23 7.43 -18.32
CA TYR A 302 -10.80 7.91 -19.57
C TYR A 302 -9.72 8.44 -20.51
N ALA A 303 -10.00 8.38 -21.82
CA ALA A 303 -9.14 8.97 -22.84
C ALA A 303 -9.02 10.47 -22.63
N THR A 304 -7.79 10.95 -22.68
CA THR A 304 -7.50 12.33 -23.02
C THR A 304 -6.74 12.33 -24.34
N VAL A 305 -6.74 13.46 -25.06
CA VAL A 305 -6.00 13.60 -26.34
C VAL A 305 -4.48 13.62 -26.11
N SER A 306 -4.06 13.90 -24.87
CA SER A 306 -2.68 13.87 -24.38
C SER A 306 -2.09 12.48 -24.19
#